data_AF-A0A7J9T6X1-F1
#
_entry.id   AF-A0A7J9T6X1-F1
#
_cell.length_a   1.000
_cell.length_b   1.000
_cell.length_c   1.000
_cell.angle_alpha   90.00
_cell.angle_beta   90.00
_cell.angle_gamma   90.00
#
_symmetry.space_group_name_H-M   'P 1'
#
loop_
_entity.id
_entity.type
_entity.pdbx_description
1 polymer ?
#
loop_
_entity_poly.entity_id
_entity_poly.type
_entity_poly.pdbx_seq_one_letter_code
_entity_poly.pdbx_strand_id
1 'polypeptide(L)' 'YLEIKMKAGWYMTITLATSEKFDKEYVEIAKERSGQKKSRFNLNPKYTRQLGEALIQFADANDL' A
#
# COMPACT_ATOMS: atom_id res chain seq x y z
N TYR A 1 2.40 2.04 11.36
CA TYR A 1 3.00 1.83 10.03
C TYR A 1 3.20 0.34 9.87
N LEU A 2 2.60 -0.29 8.85
CA LEU A 2 2.73 -1.73 8.61
C LEU A 2 3.80 -1.94 7.52
N GLU A 3 4.80 -2.77 7.81
CA GLU A 3 5.85 -3.12 6.86
C GLU A 3 5.83 -4.63 6.61
N ILE A 4 5.69 -5.02 5.34
CA ILE A 4 5.78 -6.42 4.92
C ILE A 4 7.16 -6.61 4.28
N LYS A 5 8.03 -7.41 4.91
CA LYS A 5 9.36 -7.72 4.41
C LYS A 5 9.28 -8.41 3.05
N MET A 6 10.03 -7.90 2.08
CA MET A 6 10.23 -8.51 0.76
C MET A 6 11.69 -8.98 0.62
N LYS A 7 12.03 -9.53 -0.56
CA LYS A 7 13.42 -9.91 -0.89
C LYS A 7 14.32 -8.68 -1.07
N ALA A 8 15.62 -8.88 -0.84
CA ALA A 8 16.69 -7.91 -1.11
C ALA A 8 16.57 -6.56 -0.35
N GLY A 9 16.11 -6.62 0.90
CA GLY A 9 16.03 -5.45 1.79
C GLY A 9 14.95 -4.44 1.40
N TRP A 10 13.97 -4.87 0.60
CA TRP A 10 12.79 -4.09 0.28
C TRP A 10 11.65 -4.42 1.24
N TYR A 11 10.79 -3.44 1.47
CA TYR A 11 9.59 -3.57 2.29
C TYR A 11 8.41 -3.07 1.48
N MET A 12 7.26 -3.73 1.60
CA MET A 12 6.00 -3.14 1.18
C MET A 12 5.45 -2.34 2.35
N THR A 13 5.11 -1.08 2.10
CA THR A 13 4.63 -0.13 3.11
C THR A 13 3.23 0.32 2.76
N ILE A 14 2.41 0.55 3.77
CA ILE A 14 1.06 1.13 3.62
C ILE A 14 0.97 2.35 4.53
N THR A 15 0.68 3.51 3.95
CA THR A 15 0.78 4.81 4.64
C THR A 15 -0.39 5.71 4.30
N LEU A 16 -0.97 6.38 5.30
CA LEU A 16 -1.85 7.53 5.04
C LEU A 16 -0.94 8.74 4.81
N ALA A 17 -1.02 9.34 3.63
CA ALA A 17 -0.23 10.49 3.23
C ALA A 17 -1.14 11.64 2.80
N THR A 18 -0.65 12.87 2.93
CA THR A 18 -1.38 14.08 2.52
C THR A 18 -0.77 14.64 1.24
N SER A 19 -1.61 14.94 0.25
CA SER A 19 -1.17 15.61 -0.96
C SER A 19 -1.04 17.11 -0.71
N GLU A 20 0.18 17.64 -0.73
CA GLU A 20 0.43 19.08 -0.59
C GLU A 20 -0.25 19.92 -1.69
N LYS A 21 -0.42 19.34 -2.90
CA LYS A 21 -1.03 20.02 -4.05
C LYS A 21 -2.55 20.11 -3.96
N PHE A 22 -3.19 19.08 -3.40
CA PHE A 22 -4.65 18.94 -3.42
C PHE A 22 -5.28 19.02 -2.04
N ASP A 23 -4.47 19.16 -0.99
CA ASP A 23 -4.85 19.17 0.43
C ASP A 23 -5.81 18.02 0.79
N LYS A 24 -5.49 16.84 0.29
CA LYS A 24 -6.30 15.63 0.45
C LYS A 24 -5.44 14.46 0.87
N GLU A 25 -5.99 13.65 1.74
CA GLU A 25 -5.37 12.39 2.17
C GLU A 25 -5.56 11.28 1.13
N TYR A 26 -4.57 10.42 1.04
CA TYR A 26 -4.59 9.18 0.26
C TYR A 26 -3.82 8.10 0.98
N VAL A 27 -4.21 6.85 0.77
CA VAL A 27 -3.42 5.70 1.18
C VAL A 27 -2.42 5.39 0.07
N GLU A 28 -1.14 5.41 0.39
CA GLU A 28 -0.06 4.96 -0.49
C GLU A 28 0.34 3.54 -0.08
N ILE A 29 0.38 2.65 -1.06
CA ILE A 29 1.06 1.35 -0.99
C ILE A 29 2.31 1.46 -1.85
N ALA A 30 3.49 1.23 -1.27
CA ALA A 30 4.74 1.37 -2.01
C ALA A 30 5.75 0.28 -1.63
N LYS A 31 6.70 0.06 -2.54
CA LYS A 31 7.89 -0.73 -2.26
C LYS A 31 9.01 0.22 -1.84
N GLU A 32 9.48 0.13 -0.61
CA GLU A 32 10.45 1.04 -0.02
C GLU A 32 11.78 0.37 0.37
N ARG A 33 12.89 1.05 0.13
CA ARG A 33 14.23 0.68 0.61
C ARG A 33 15.05 1.94 0.84
N SER A 34 15.56 2.13 2.05
CA SER A 34 16.42 3.26 2.41
C SER A 34 15.82 4.62 2.01
N GLY A 35 14.51 4.81 2.23
CA GLY A 35 13.77 6.02 1.85
C GLY A 35 13.42 6.14 0.36
N GLN A 36 13.88 5.21 -0.50
CA GLN A 36 13.50 5.19 -1.90
C GLN A 36 12.24 4.37 -2.11
N LYS A 37 11.19 5.00 -2.64
CA LYS A 37 9.91 4.36 -2.97
C LYS A 37 9.78 4.05 -4.47
N LYS A 38 9.37 2.83 -4.81
CA LYS A 38 9.05 2.36 -6.16
C LYS A 38 7.66 1.71 -6.20
N SER A 39 7.12 1.53 -7.42
CA SER A 39 5.85 0.83 -7.67
C SER A 39 4.72 1.33 -6.76
N ARG A 40 4.54 2.66 -6.72
CA ARG A 40 3.57 3.32 -5.84
C ARG A 40 2.17 3.12 -6.39
N PHE A 41 1.25 2.78 -5.50
CA PHE A 41 -0.17 2.71 -5.75
C PHE A 41 -0.89 3.58 -4.74
N ASN A 42 -1.65 4.57 -5.23
CA ASN A 42 -2.36 5.53 -4.40
C ASN A 42 -3.85 5.29 -4.49
N LEU A 43 -4.51 5.27 -3.32
CA LEU A 43 -5.93 4.99 -3.20
C LEU A 43 -6.60 6.08 -2.36
N ASN A 44 -7.83 6.45 -2.74
CA ASN A 44 -8.67 7.25 -1.85
C ASN A 44 -8.95 6.45 -0.56
N PRO A 45 -8.78 7.03 0.64
CA PRO A 45 -8.90 6.29 1.89
C PRO A 45 -10.26 5.58 2.07
N LYS A 46 -11.33 6.13 1.46
CA LYS A 46 -12.69 5.55 1.46
C LYS A 46 -12.72 4.10 0.93
N TYR A 47 -11.84 3.74 0.01
CA TYR A 47 -11.85 2.43 -0.65
C TYR A 47 -10.89 1.42 -0.03
N THR A 48 -10.16 1.78 1.03
CA THR A 48 -9.14 0.92 1.65
C THR A 48 -9.71 -0.42 2.13
N ARG A 49 -10.89 -0.40 2.76
CA ARG A 49 -11.56 -1.63 3.22
C ARG A 49 -11.90 -2.55 2.05
N GLN A 50 -12.49 -2.01 0.99
CA GLN A 50 -12.86 -2.78 -0.20
C GLN A 50 -11.64 -3.40 -0.87
N LEU A 51 -10.51 -2.68 -0.95
CA LEU A 51 -9.26 -3.25 -1.45
C LEU A 51 -8.78 -4.41 -0.57
N GLY A 52 -8.80 -4.25 0.76
CA GLY A 52 -8.41 -5.31 1.69
C GLY A 52 -9.27 -6.57 1.52
N GLU A 53 -10.59 -6.41 1.44
CA GLU A 53 -11.53 -7.51 1.20
C GLU A 53 -11.28 -8.21 -0.15
N ALA A 54 -11.04 -7.43 -1.21
CA ALA A 54 -10.72 -7.99 -2.52
C ALA A 54 -9.40 -8.76 -2.54
N LEU A 55 -8.38 -8.30 -1.80
CA LEU A 55 -7.09 -9.00 -1.67
C LEU A 55 -7.23 -10.30 -0.89
N ILE A 56 -8.04 -10.32 0.17
CA ILE A 56 -8.34 -11.54 0.94
C ILE A 56 -9.04 -12.56 0.03
N GLN A 57 -10.11 -12.15 -0.66
CA GLN A 57 -10.82 -13.03 -1.59
C GLN A 57 -9.92 -13.55 -2.70
N PHE A 58 -9.01 -12.72 -3.22
CA PHE A 58 -8.03 -13.16 -4.20
C PHE A 58 -7.07 -14.21 -3.64
N ALA A 59 -6.58 -14.04 -2.41
CA ALA A 59 -5.70 -15.02 -1.78
C ALA A 59 -6.43 -16.35 -1.55
N ASP A 60 -7.64 -16.31 -0.98
CA ASP A 60 -8.46 -17.50 -0.73
C ASP A 60 -8.78 -18.26 -2.03
N ALA A 61 -9.06 -17.55 -3.13
CA ALA A 61 -9.38 -18.16 -4.42
C ALA A 61 -8.16 -18.77 -5.14
N ASN A 62 -6.93 -18.43 -4.73
CA ASN A 62 -5.69 -18.86 -5.37
C ASN A 62 -4.78 -19.68 -4.44
N ASP A 63 -5.23 -20.02 -3.23
CA ASP A 63 -4.48 -20.80 -2.23
C ASP A 63 -3.10 -20.18 -1.90
N LEU A 64 -3.08 -18.87 -1.64
CA LEU A 64 -1.88 -18.06 -1.35
C LEU A 64 -1.62 -17.84 0.15
#